data_AF-A0A932CZU1-F1
#
_entry.id   AF-A0A932CZU1-F1
#
_cell.length_a   1.000
_cell.length_b   1.000
_cell.length_c   1.000
_cell.angle_alpha   90.00
_cell.angle_beta   90.00
_cell.angle_gamma   90.00
#
_symmetry.space_group_name_H-M   'P 1'
#
loop_
_entity.id
_entity.type
_entity.pdbx_description
1 polymer ?
#
loop_
_entity_poly.entity_id
_entity_poly.type
_entity_poly.pdbx_seq_one_letter_code
_entity_poly.pdbx_strand_id
1 'polypeptide(L)'
;MSAKRLPAGAAIVLVLAGALSARCDGSSSSDAGADIDATDALCARVSCAPGTACTAGVCVPVDPCTGVVCENVGDVCSGGLCVSGVADTDGDGFVARDDCDDGDENAYPGATERCDGKDDDCDREIDEWQDADGDGFLAPCGGTVPADCDDGDSRIHPGAEDLCNGLDDDCSGTPDEGLAGCCSGRPVDLAQDESSCGECGTDCAGFASCVSGACTCGGRSCEEGSDCCLWGCTDTQSDAWNCGGCWKACGFLRECVGGRCTCDQDAACGDWNDAGSCCGGTCAETDVDVLNCGECGVACGPGEDCCGGACVGVLADPENCGGCAKRCAAGETCDSGICRCGNDAACDADRGEACCGGACVRTSGSRDHCGGCDAPCGPGEVCCSGTCRRLEDFSTAACGDCETICDPGEACYQGDCRCGEGGPDCDGTLASACCSGECRDLESDESSCGACDRSCRWGETCCAADCTSLADDEENCGRCGQQCQSGHTCSSGRCRD
;
A
#
# COMPACT_ATOMS: atom_id res chain seq x y z
N MET A 1 -33.72 19.86 -44.28
CA MET A 1 -33.89 20.34 -45.67
C MET A 1 -33.51 21.82 -45.77
N SER A 2 -32.26 22.12 -46.11
CA SER A 2 -31.87 23.25 -46.97
C SER A 2 -30.36 23.26 -47.09
N ALA A 3 -29.91 23.37 -48.33
CA ALA A 3 -28.56 23.12 -48.78
C ALA A 3 -27.85 24.41 -49.20
N LYS A 4 -26.53 24.27 -49.36
CA LYS A 4 -25.63 24.96 -50.30
C LYS A 4 -25.16 26.38 -49.95
N ARG A 5 -23.84 26.48 -49.73
CA ARG A 5 -22.94 27.25 -50.61
C ARG A 5 -21.62 26.48 -50.86
N LEU A 6 -21.20 26.51 -52.12
CA LEU A 6 -19.95 26.11 -52.80
C LEU A 6 -19.81 27.15 -53.95
N PRO A 7 -18.73 27.24 -54.77
CA PRO A 7 -17.37 26.65 -54.73
C PRO A 7 -16.23 27.64 -55.18
N ALA A 8 -14.97 27.15 -55.25
CA ALA A 8 -13.99 27.31 -56.35
C ALA A 8 -12.60 26.84 -55.84
N GLY A 9 -11.75 26.12 -56.55
CA GLY A 9 -11.71 25.68 -57.94
C GLY A 9 -10.64 24.59 -58.13
N ALA A 10 -10.73 23.89 -59.25
CA ALA A 10 -9.97 22.70 -59.62
C ALA A 10 -8.54 22.98 -60.10
N ALA A 11 -7.64 21.99 -59.96
CA ALA A 11 -6.80 21.52 -61.07
C ALA A 11 -6.12 20.17 -60.79
N ILE A 12 -6.16 19.33 -61.82
CA ILE A 12 -5.51 18.04 -62.07
C ILE A 12 -3.98 18.23 -62.17
N VAL A 13 -3.16 17.21 -61.83
CA VAL A 13 -2.05 16.67 -62.68
C VAL A 13 -0.96 15.87 -61.91
N LEU A 14 -0.78 14.63 -62.36
CA LEU A 14 0.40 13.74 -62.47
C LEU A 14 1.26 13.30 -61.26
N VAL A 15 1.35 11.98 -61.16
CA VAL A 15 2.45 11.17 -60.61
C VAL A 15 3.73 11.37 -61.42
N LEU A 16 4.87 11.64 -60.77
CA LEU A 16 6.23 11.29 -61.22
C LEU A 16 7.19 11.23 -60.02
N ALA A 17 8.04 10.20 -60.02
CA ALA A 17 9.11 9.92 -59.07
C ALA A 17 10.35 10.83 -59.26
N GLY A 18 11.17 11.01 -58.22
CA GLY A 18 12.56 11.48 -58.37
C GLY A 18 13.11 12.26 -57.17
N ALA A 19 14.22 11.77 -56.62
CA ALA A 19 14.97 12.25 -55.46
C ALA A 19 15.44 13.72 -55.49
N LEU A 20 15.60 14.32 -54.30
CA LEU A 20 16.62 15.33 -53.96
C LEU A 20 16.72 15.43 -52.42
N SER A 21 17.75 14.86 -51.80
CA SER A 21 18.93 15.58 -51.27
C SER A 21 18.58 16.65 -50.22
N ALA A 22 18.69 16.28 -48.93
CA ALA A 22 18.86 17.22 -47.84
C ALA A 22 20.32 17.13 -47.37
N ARG A 23 21.11 18.15 -47.74
CA ARG A 23 22.32 18.53 -47.01
C ARG A 23 21.86 19.17 -45.70
N CYS A 24 22.40 18.73 -44.57
CA CYS A 24 22.44 19.54 -43.36
C CYS A 24 23.85 20.13 -43.25
N ASP A 25 23.92 21.46 -43.33
CA ASP A 25 25.08 22.27 -43.01
C ASP A 25 25.42 22.15 -41.51
N GLY A 26 26.72 22.12 -41.22
CA GLY A 26 27.23 21.96 -39.87
C GLY A 26 27.21 23.23 -39.04
N SER A 27 26.97 23.06 -37.73
CA SER A 27 27.61 23.82 -36.67
C SER A 27 27.56 23.03 -35.36
N SER A 28 28.65 22.32 -35.09
CA SER A 28 29.27 22.01 -33.78
C SER A 28 28.40 21.71 -32.55
N SER A 29 28.35 20.44 -32.14
CA SER A 29 28.83 19.97 -30.83
C SER A 29 28.91 18.43 -30.83
N SER A 30 30.05 17.90 -30.36
CA SER A 30 30.31 16.54 -29.81
C SER A 30 29.06 15.66 -29.63
N ASP A 31 28.96 14.45 -30.18
CA ASP A 31 29.94 13.36 -30.06
C ASP A 31 30.06 12.48 -31.30
N ALA A 32 31.29 12.04 -31.52
CA ALA A 32 31.65 11.05 -32.52
C ALA A 32 31.36 9.64 -31.97
N GLY A 33 30.16 9.14 -32.22
CA GLY A 33 29.88 7.71 -32.29
C GLY A 33 29.59 7.36 -33.74
N ALA A 34 30.64 7.15 -34.53
CA ALA A 34 30.49 6.72 -35.91
C ALA A 34 29.87 5.31 -35.94
N ASP A 35 28.61 5.29 -36.31
CA ASP A 35 27.91 4.27 -37.10
C ASP A 35 28.86 3.29 -37.82
N ILE A 36 29.02 2.09 -37.25
CA ILE A 36 29.55 0.90 -37.93
C ILE A 36 28.62 -0.28 -37.62
N ASP A 37 27.39 -0.24 -38.15
CA ASP A 37 26.96 -1.28 -39.09
C ASP A 37 25.61 -0.92 -39.74
N ALA A 38 25.70 -0.22 -40.87
CA ALA A 38 24.58 0.02 -41.78
C ALA A 38 24.19 -1.26 -42.56
N THR A 39 23.99 -2.38 -41.87
CA THR A 39 23.38 -3.60 -42.43
C THR A 39 22.16 -4.10 -41.68
N ASP A 40 21.78 -3.50 -40.55
CA ASP A 40 20.58 -3.92 -39.82
C ASP A 40 19.49 -2.84 -39.83
N ALA A 41 18.48 -3.02 -40.68
CA ALA A 41 17.33 -2.11 -40.77
C ALA A 41 16.52 -2.02 -39.47
N LEU A 42 16.72 -2.94 -38.53
CA LEU A 42 16.05 -2.98 -37.23
C LEU A 42 16.60 -1.94 -36.24
N CYS A 43 17.89 -1.58 -36.34
CA CYS A 43 18.55 -0.67 -35.40
C CYS A 43 18.43 0.82 -35.77
N ALA A 44 17.89 1.15 -36.95
CA ALA A 44 17.78 2.53 -37.44
C ALA A 44 16.80 3.43 -36.65
N ARG A 45 16.07 2.88 -35.67
CA ARG A 45 15.08 3.59 -34.83
C ARG A 45 15.24 3.33 -33.33
N VAL A 46 16.26 2.58 -32.92
CA VAL A 46 16.49 2.21 -31.53
C VAL A 46 17.57 3.13 -30.98
N SER A 47 17.25 3.89 -29.94
CA SER A 47 18.21 4.74 -29.24
C SER A 47 18.61 4.03 -27.95
N CYS A 48 19.86 3.61 -27.86
CA CYS A 48 20.39 2.84 -26.75
C CYS A 48 21.05 3.75 -25.70
N ALA A 49 21.02 3.33 -24.44
CA ALA A 49 21.66 4.04 -23.34
C ALA A 49 23.20 4.03 -23.51
N PRO A 50 23.94 4.98 -22.90
CA PRO A 50 25.40 4.92 -22.87
C PRO A 50 25.87 3.57 -22.32
N GLY A 51 26.83 2.91 -22.99
CA GLY A 51 27.29 1.56 -22.65
C GLY A 51 26.58 0.41 -23.37
N THR A 52 25.60 0.71 -24.23
CA THR A 52 24.88 -0.31 -25.03
C THR A 52 24.91 0.02 -26.52
N ALA A 53 24.93 -1.01 -27.38
CA ALA A 53 24.82 -0.89 -28.83
C ALA A 53 23.62 -1.69 -29.35
N CYS A 54 23.01 -1.22 -30.43
CA CYS A 54 21.91 -1.93 -31.03
C CYS A 54 22.41 -3.09 -31.90
N THR A 55 21.93 -4.30 -31.61
CA THR A 55 22.12 -5.50 -32.44
C THR A 55 20.74 -6.13 -32.69
N ALA A 56 20.36 -6.40 -33.94
CA ALA A 56 19.06 -7.02 -34.29
C ALA A 56 17.80 -6.27 -33.81
N GLY A 57 17.90 -4.95 -33.57
CA GLY A 57 16.78 -4.13 -33.09
C GLY A 57 16.62 -4.10 -31.58
N VAL A 58 17.57 -4.65 -30.82
CA VAL A 58 17.60 -4.64 -29.35
C VAL A 58 18.88 -3.97 -28.89
N CYS A 59 18.79 -3.13 -27.85
CA CYS A 59 19.97 -2.60 -27.19
C CYS A 59 20.60 -3.70 -26.35
N VAL A 60 21.78 -4.14 -26.76
CA VAL A 60 22.60 -5.07 -25.98
C VAL A 60 23.77 -4.27 -25.40
N PRO A 61 24.16 -4.52 -24.15
CA PRO A 61 25.34 -3.87 -23.63
C PRO A 61 26.57 -4.29 -24.43
N VAL A 62 27.52 -3.37 -24.57
CA VAL A 62 28.77 -3.62 -25.28
C VAL A 62 29.85 -3.89 -24.27
N ASP A 63 30.58 -4.99 -24.46
CA ASP A 63 31.86 -5.20 -23.78
C ASP A 63 32.69 -3.91 -23.93
N PRO A 64 33.03 -3.23 -22.82
CA PRO A 64 33.70 -1.92 -22.84
C PRO A 64 35.11 -2.00 -23.45
N CYS A 65 35.66 -3.20 -23.61
CA CYS A 65 36.91 -3.49 -24.28
C CYS A 65 36.76 -3.80 -25.78
N THR A 66 35.55 -3.76 -26.32
CA THR A 66 35.29 -3.90 -27.76
C THR A 66 36.01 -2.79 -28.53
N GLY A 67 37.10 -3.15 -29.24
CA GLY A 67 37.89 -2.23 -30.04
C GLY A 67 39.02 -1.51 -29.31
N VAL A 68 39.24 -1.80 -28.02
CA VAL A 68 40.37 -1.27 -27.25
C VAL A 68 41.63 -2.09 -27.56
N VAL A 69 42.72 -1.41 -27.94
CA VAL A 69 44.03 -2.04 -28.20
C VAL A 69 45.07 -1.34 -27.35
N CYS A 70 45.69 -2.08 -26.42
CA CYS A 70 46.71 -1.55 -25.54
C CYS A 70 48.10 -1.59 -26.17
N GLU A 71 48.78 -0.44 -26.22
CA GLU A 71 50.04 -0.28 -26.94
C GLU A 71 51.28 -0.73 -26.14
N ASN A 72 51.18 -0.80 -24.81
CA ASN A 72 52.29 -1.25 -23.98
C ASN A 72 52.30 -2.77 -23.83
N VAL A 73 53.51 -3.33 -23.75
CA VAL A 73 53.70 -4.76 -23.57
C VAL A 73 53.31 -5.17 -22.15
N GLY A 74 52.23 -5.93 -22.03
CA GLY A 74 51.73 -6.45 -20.74
C GLY A 74 50.47 -5.76 -20.24
N ASP A 75 50.01 -4.71 -20.92
CA ASP A 75 48.72 -4.09 -20.63
C ASP A 75 47.58 -4.89 -21.28
N VAL A 76 46.46 -4.98 -20.57
CA VAL A 76 45.20 -5.58 -21.01
C VAL A 76 44.10 -4.53 -20.89
N CYS A 77 43.02 -4.71 -21.64
CA CYS A 77 41.84 -3.90 -21.41
C CYS A 77 41.00 -4.55 -20.31
N SER A 78 40.61 -3.75 -19.33
CA SER A 78 39.67 -4.09 -18.26
C SER A 78 38.89 -2.81 -17.94
N GLY A 79 37.56 -2.88 -17.83
CA GLY A 79 36.70 -1.70 -17.60
C GLY A 79 36.73 -0.64 -18.72
N GLY A 80 37.15 -1.03 -19.93
CA GLY A 80 37.38 -0.09 -21.05
C GLY A 80 38.67 0.74 -20.96
N LEU A 81 39.55 0.46 -19.98
CA LEU A 81 40.83 1.13 -19.80
C LEU A 81 42.00 0.16 -20.02
N CYS A 82 43.11 0.69 -20.54
CA CYS A 82 44.36 -0.07 -20.62
C CYS A 82 45.09 -0.01 -19.28
N VAL A 83 45.09 -1.13 -18.58
CA VAL A 83 45.74 -1.32 -17.28
C VAL A 83 46.79 -2.42 -17.37
N SER A 84 47.75 -2.42 -16.44
CA SER A 84 48.78 -3.47 -16.37
C SER A 84 48.09 -4.80 -16.06
N GLY A 85 48.28 -5.85 -16.88
CA GLY A 85 47.61 -7.15 -16.70
C GLY A 85 48.05 -7.98 -15.49
N VAL A 86 48.73 -7.37 -14.52
CA VAL A 86 49.07 -7.92 -13.20
C VAL A 86 48.74 -6.91 -12.08
N ALA A 87 48.08 -5.81 -12.43
CA ALA A 87 47.45 -4.91 -11.49
C ALA A 87 46.20 -5.58 -10.93
N ASP A 88 45.87 -5.16 -9.74
CA ASP A 88 44.69 -5.48 -8.93
C ASP A 88 44.37 -4.09 -8.34
N THR A 89 43.62 -3.30 -9.11
CA THR A 89 43.51 -1.85 -8.86
C THR A 89 42.41 -1.52 -7.85
N ASP A 90 41.38 -2.36 -7.76
CA ASP A 90 40.27 -2.27 -6.80
C ASP A 90 40.47 -3.12 -5.53
N GLY A 91 41.34 -4.13 -5.53
CA GLY A 91 41.71 -4.89 -4.34
C GLY A 91 40.83 -6.11 -4.06
N ASP A 92 40.09 -6.61 -5.06
CA ASP A 92 39.18 -7.76 -4.96
C ASP A 92 39.93 -9.12 -4.90
N GLY A 93 41.22 -9.11 -5.26
CA GLY A 93 42.11 -10.27 -5.27
C GLY A 93 42.23 -10.98 -6.62
N PHE A 94 41.55 -10.48 -7.66
CA PHE A 94 41.77 -10.81 -9.05
C PHE A 94 42.70 -9.76 -9.68
N VAL A 95 43.20 -10.06 -10.87
CA VAL A 95 44.12 -9.15 -11.57
C VAL A 95 43.49 -8.81 -12.91
N ALA A 96 43.77 -7.64 -13.45
CA ALA A 96 43.17 -7.10 -14.68
C ALA A 96 43.11 -8.02 -15.92
N ARG A 97 43.87 -9.12 -15.96
CA ARG A 97 43.81 -10.11 -17.04
C ARG A 97 42.65 -11.12 -16.90
N ASP A 98 42.22 -11.33 -15.66
CA ASP A 98 41.20 -12.30 -15.25
C ASP A 98 39.93 -11.53 -14.83
N ASP A 99 40.03 -10.23 -14.61
CA ASP A 99 38.98 -9.31 -14.20
C ASP A 99 38.48 -8.45 -15.38
N CYS A 100 37.16 -8.41 -15.55
CA CYS A 100 36.47 -7.67 -16.61
C CYS A 100 36.40 -6.15 -16.36
N ASP A 101 36.48 -5.68 -15.10
CA ASP A 101 36.66 -4.28 -14.70
C ASP A 101 37.50 -4.17 -13.40
N ASP A 102 38.84 -4.22 -13.53
CA ASP A 102 39.88 -4.12 -12.48
C ASP A 102 39.82 -2.83 -11.65
N GLY A 103 38.88 -1.93 -11.95
CA GLY A 103 38.58 -0.73 -11.18
C GLY A 103 37.30 -0.81 -10.35
N ASP A 104 36.59 -1.93 -10.36
CA ASP A 104 35.34 -2.18 -9.63
C ASP A 104 35.44 -3.47 -8.80
N GLU A 105 35.50 -3.32 -7.48
CA GLU A 105 35.64 -4.44 -6.53
C GLU A 105 34.49 -5.48 -6.58
N ASN A 106 33.41 -5.18 -7.31
CA ASN A 106 32.26 -6.07 -7.49
C ASN A 106 32.30 -6.84 -8.82
N ALA A 107 33.22 -6.50 -9.73
CA ALA A 107 33.35 -7.13 -11.04
C ALA A 107 34.53 -8.12 -11.03
N TYR A 108 34.27 -9.41 -10.87
CA TYR A 108 35.29 -10.43 -10.81
C TYR A 108 34.78 -11.83 -11.16
N PRO A 109 35.64 -12.77 -11.60
CA PRO A 109 35.23 -14.13 -11.94
C PRO A 109 34.37 -14.84 -10.88
N GLY A 110 33.10 -15.06 -11.20
CA GLY A 110 32.13 -15.69 -10.32
C GLY A 110 31.60 -14.79 -9.19
N ALA A 111 31.63 -13.47 -9.37
CA ALA A 111 30.84 -12.54 -8.58
C ALA A 111 29.34 -12.82 -8.71
N THR A 112 28.54 -12.14 -7.92
CA THR A 112 27.08 -12.18 -8.06
C THR A 112 26.67 -11.00 -8.91
N GLU A 113 26.00 -11.27 -10.04
CA GLU A 113 25.44 -10.25 -10.92
C GLU A 113 24.55 -9.27 -10.18
N ARG A 114 24.86 -7.98 -10.33
CA ARG A 114 24.05 -6.86 -9.87
C ARG A 114 23.46 -6.18 -11.09
N CYS A 115 22.20 -5.78 -10.97
CA CYS A 115 21.42 -5.19 -12.05
C CYS A 115 21.84 -3.74 -12.38
N ASP A 116 23.08 -3.56 -12.80
CA ASP A 116 23.71 -2.26 -13.07
C ASP A 116 24.25 -2.12 -14.51
N GLY A 117 23.97 -3.11 -15.36
CA GLY A 117 24.31 -3.08 -16.79
C GLY A 117 25.77 -3.43 -17.06
N LYS A 118 26.42 -4.12 -16.12
CA LYS A 118 27.79 -4.63 -16.21
C LYS A 118 27.80 -6.15 -16.11
N ASP A 119 28.88 -6.72 -16.62
CA ASP A 119 29.24 -8.13 -16.47
C ASP A 119 30.01 -8.18 -15.13
N ASP A 120 29.34 -8.50 -14.02
CA ASP A 120 30.00 -8.50 -12.71
C ASP A 120 30.76 -9.82 -12.49
N ASP A 121 30.31 -10.94 -13.05
CA ASP A 121 30.90 -12.26 -12.84
C ASP A 121 31.95 -12.66 -13.91
N CYS A 122 32.16 -11.77 -14.89
CA CYS A 122 33.10 -11.86 -16.00
C CYS A 122 32.85 -13.07 -16.93
N ASP A 123 31.62 -13.56 -17.04
CA ASP A 123 31.24 -14.66 -17.93
C ASP A 123 30.86 -14.20 -19.36
N ARG A 124 30.75 -12.87 -19.56
CA ARG A 124 30.41 -12.15 -20.81
C ARG A 124 28.95 -12.16 -21.18
N GLU A 125 28.10 -12.70 -20.35
CA GLU A 125 26.73 -12.25 -20.27
C GLU A 125 26.71 -10.98 -19.38
N ILE A 126 25.59 -10.26 -19.38
CA ILE A 126 25.44 -9.07 -18.53
C ILE A 126 24.09 -9.18 -17.86
N ASP A 127 24.05 -9.04 -16.54
CA ASP A 127 22.86 -9.14 -15.72
C ASP A 127 22.10 -10.49 -15.93
N GLU A 128 22.79 -11.64 -15.80
CA GLU A 128 22.18 -12.96 -16.04
C GLU A 128 21.03 -13.33 -15.08
N TRP A 129 20.12 -14.14 -15.65
CA TRP A 129 18.98 -14.86 -15.08
C TRP A 129 18.91 -14.96 -13.54
N GLN A 130 18.24 -14.00 -12.90
CA GLN A 130 17.64 -14.19 -11.58
C GLN A 130 16.13 -14.43 -11.76
N ASP A 131 15.76 -15.71 -11.58
CA ASP A 131 14.40 -16.23 -11.35
C ASP A 131 14.48 -16.89 -9.97
N ALA A 132 14.52 -16.05 -8.93
CA ALA A 132 14.87 -16.53 -7.58
C ALA A 132 13.74 -17.35 -6.96
N ASP A 133 12.50 -17.16 -7.40
CA ASP A 133 11.33 -17.90 -6.93
C ASP A 133 10.88 -19.05 -7.86
N GLY A 134 11.41 -19.14 -9.08
CA GLY A 134 11.24 -20.26 -10.00
C GLY A 134 9.96 -20.24 -10.83
N ASP A 135 9.36 -19.07 -11.05
CA ASP A 135 8.10 -18.91 -11.77
C ASP A 135 8.26 -18.78 -13.30
N GLY A 136 9.50 -18.62 -13.76
CA GLY A 136 9.88 -18.49 -15.16
C GLY A 136 9.79 -17.07 -15.73
N PHE A 137 9.52 -16.07 -14.89
CA PHE A 137 9.71 -14.65 -15.14
C PHE A 137 11.03 -14.20 -14.47
N LEU A 138 11.53 -13.05 -14.88
CA LEU A 138 12.85 -12.57 -14.44
C LEU A 138 12.68 -11.29 -13.65
N ALA A 139 13.45 -11.16 -12.57
CA ALA A 139 13.65 -9.90 -11.87
C ALA A 139 13.91 -8.75 -12.87
N PRO A 140 13.63 -7.48 -12.52
CA PRO A 140 13.62 -6.33 -13.44
C PRO A 140 14.99 -5.93 -14.04
N CYS A 141 15.97 -6.81 -13.96
CA CYS A 141 17.36 -6.68 -14.34
C CYS A 141 17.65 -7.01 -15.81
N GLY A 142 16.65 -7.03 -16.69
CA GLY A 142 16.85 -7.62 -18.03
C GLY A 142 15.89 -7.16 -19.11
N GLY A 143 15.65 -5.85 -19.24
CA GLY A 143 15.46 -5.19 -20.54
C GLY A 143 14.32 -5.60 -21.48
N THR A 144 13.44 -6.56 -21.14
CA THR A 144 12.19 -6.79 -21.86
C THR A 144 11.04 -7.00 -20.91
N VAL A 145 10.12 -6.03 -20.96
CA VAL A 145 8.79 -6.09 -20.37
C VAL A 145 8.02 -7.29 -20.96
N PRO A 146 7.27 -8.04 -20.13
CA PRO A 146 7.08 -7.79 -18.70
C PRO A 146 8.04 -8.58 -17.81
N ALA A 147 8.63 -7.89 -16.84
CA ALA A 147 9.55 -8.43 -15.84
C ALA A 147 8.79 -8.70 -14.54
N ASP A 148 9.28 -9.66 -13.76
CA ASP A 148 8.78 -9.95 -12.42
C ASP A 148 8.96 -8.74 -11.51
N CYS A 149 7.88 -8.35 -10.84
CA CYS A 149 7.85 -7.24 -9.91
C CYS A 149 8.12 -7.67 -8.45
N ASP A 150 8.06 -8.97 -8.14
CA ASP A 150 8.44 -9.56 -6.86
C ASP A 150 9.09 -10.95 -7.04
N ASP A 151 10.37 -10.97 -7.41
CA ASP A 151 11.22 -12.16 -7.60
C ASP A 151 11.43 -13.01 -6.32
N GLY A 152 10.73 -12.68 -5.22
CA GLY A 152 10.67 -13.47 -4.00
C GLY A 152 9.38 -14.29 -3.85
N ASP A 153 8.39 -14.10 -4.73
CA ASP A 153 7.09 -14.75 -4.65
C ASP A 153 6.59 -15.18 -6.04
N SER A 154 6.70 -16.49 -6.31
CA SER A 154 6.40 -17.14 -7.59
C SER A 154 4.92 -17.04 -8.05
N ARG A 155 4.11 -16.26 -7.35
CA ARG A 155 2.70 -15.98 -7.63
C ARG A 155 2.48 -14.56 -8.15
N ILE A 156 3.46 -13.69 -7.95
CA ILE A 156 3.44 -12.30 -8.37
C ILE A 156 4.32 -12.23 -9.60
N HIS A 157 3.71 -12.17 -10.77
CA HIS A 157 4.44 -12.23 -12.02
C HIS A 157 3.61 -11.74 -13.19
N PRO A 158 4.24 -11.35 -14.29
CA PRO A 158 3.53 -10.90 -15.47
C PRO A 158 2.40 -11.82 -15.95
N GLY A 159 1.19 -11.28 -15.97
CA GLY A 159 0.00 -12.00 -16.42
C GLY A 159 -0.51 -13.09 -15.46
N ALA A 160 -0.12 -13.05 -14.18
CA ALA A 160 -0.85 -13.71 -13.11
C ALA A 160 -2.31 -13.21 -13.05
N GLU A 161 -3.16 -13.88 -12.27
CA GLU A 161 -4.50 -13.35 -11.98
C GLU A 161 -4.41 -12.49 -10.73
N ASP A 162 -4.81 -11.22 -10.82
CA ASP A 162 -4.93 -10.36 -9.64
C ASP A 162 -5.82 -11.00 -8.58
N LEU A 163 -5.35 -10.93 -7.34
CA LEU A 163 -6.10 -11.20 -6.13
C LEU A 163 -6.40 -9.87 -5.47
N CYS A 164 -7.56 -9.78 -4.80
CA CYS A 164 -7.89 -8.58 -4.05
C CYS A 164 -7.12 -8.57 -2.71
N ASN A 165 -5.84 -8.23 -2.76
CA ASN A 165 -4.89 -8.25 -1.66
C ASN A 165 -4.10 -6.93 -1.54
N GLY A 166 -4.30 -5.98 -2.47
CA GLY A 166 -3.57 -4.71 -2.52
C GLY A 166 -2.18 -4.80 -3.13
N LEU A 167 -1.82 -5.93 -3.73
CA LEU A 167 -0.59 -6.16 -4.49
C LEU A 167 -0.91 -6.12 -6.00
N ASP A 168 0.13 -5.85 -6.79
CA ASP A 168 0.10 -5.94 -8.25
C ASP A 168 0.58 -7.35 -8.60
N ASP A 169 -0.32 -8.33 -8.52
CA ASP A 169 0.06 -9.74 -8.66
C ASP A 169 0.44 -10.04 -10.12
N ASP A 170 -0.08 -9.29 -11.10
CA ASP A 170 0.17 -9.52 -12.52
C ASP A 170 1.26 -8.61 -13.14
N CYS A 171 1.90 -7.79 -12.31
CA CYS A 171 2.95 -6.83 -12.68
C CYS A 171 2.56 -5.86 -13.82
N SER A 172 1.30 -5.47 -13.93
CA SER A 172 0.82 -4.52 -14.93
C SER A 172 1.13 -3.05 -14.59
N GLY A 173 1.53 -2.78 -13.34
CA GLY A 173 1.80 -1.46 -12.78
C GLY A 173 0.62 -0.85 -12.01
N THR A 174 -0.47 -1.59 -11.83
CA THR A 174 -1.57 -1.23 -10.93
C THR A 174 -1.90 -2.41 -10.02
N PRO A 175 -2.20 -2.19 -8.73
CA PRO A 175 -2.75 -3.26 -7.90
C PRO A 175 -4.23 -3.53 -8.17
N ASP A 176 -4.63 -4.80 -8.08
CA ASP A 176 -6.02 -5.29 -8.10
C ASP A 176 -6.88 -4.86 -9.32
N GLU A 177 -6.33 -4.62 -10.52
CA GLU A 177 -7.17 -4.19 -11.63
C GLU A 177 -8.12 -5.27 -12.16
N GLY A 178 -9.21 -4.81 -12.77
CA GLY A 178 -10.22 -5.73 -13.32
C GLY A 178 -11.03 -6.50 -12.26
N LEU A 179 -10.67 -6.42 -10.98
CA LEU A 179 -11.41 -6.98 -9.85
C LEU A 179 -12.51 -6.01 -9.39
N ALA A 180 -13.68 -6.08 -10.04
CA ALA A 180 -14.87 -5.39 -9.56
C ALA A 180 -15.23 -5.88 -8.14
N GLY A 181 -15.25 -4.95 -7.17
CA GLY A 181 -15.55 -5.24 -5.77
C GLY A 181 -14.35 -5.45 -4.88
N CYS A 182 -13.14 -5.07 -5.31
CA CYS A 182 -12.02 -4.97 -4.39
C CYS A 182 -12.08 -3.66 -3.59
N CYS A 183 -12.38 -3.74 -2.29
CA CYS A 183 -12.47 -2.60 -1.40
C CYS A 183 -11.43 -2.71 -0.29
N SER A 184 -10.42 -1.83 -0.32
CA SER A 184 -9.33 -1.80 0.67
C SER A 184 -8.61 -3.16 0.82
N GLY A 185 -8.22 -3.77 -0.31
CA GLY A 185 -7.52 -5.07 -0.33
C GLY A 185 -8.37 -6.24 0.18
N ARG A 186 -9.71 -6.12 0.08
CA ARG A 186 -10.64 -7.20 0.41
C ARG A 186 -11.79 -7.32 -0.60
N PRO A 187 -12.15 -8.55 -1.01
CA PRO A 187 -13.27 -8.75 -1.91
C PRO A 187 -14.59 -8.47 -1.18
N VAL A 188 -15.40 -7.60 -1.77
CA VAL A 188 -16.72 -7.18 -1.30
C VAL A 188 -17.73 -7.41 -2.41
N ASP A 189 -18.87 -8.03 -2.06
CA ASP A 189 -19.99 -8.19 -2.98
C ASP A 189 -20.73 -6.84 -3.13
N LEU A 190 -20.27 -6.01 -4.08
CA LEU A 190 -20.89 -4.71 -4.35
C LEU A 190 -22.38 -4.81 -4.72
N ALA A 191 -22.88 -6.01 -5.04
CA ALA A 191 -24.29 -6.21 -5.36
C ALA A 191 -25.19 -6.26 -4.12
N GLN A 192 -24.62 -6.54 -2.95
CA GLN A 192 -25.36 -6.85 -1.72
C GLN A 192 -24.80 -6.19 -0.46
N ASP A 193 -23.54 -5.79 -0.47
CA ASP A 193 -22.93 -5.13 0.67
C ASP A 193 -23.58 -3.78 0.92
N GLU A 194 -24.09 -3.58 2.14
CA GLU A 194 -24.81 -2.36 2.50
C GLU A 194 -23.89 -1.15 2.64
N SER A 195 -22.59 -1.39 2.86
CA SER A 195 -21.55 -0.38 3.04
C SER A 195 -20.68 -0.13 1.81
N SER A 196 -20.95 -0.84 0.72
CA SER A 196 -20.24 -0.72 -0.55
C SER A 196 -21.17 -1.05 -1.71
N CYS A 197 -22.34 -0.41 -1.73
CA CYS A 197 -23.37 -0.72 -2.71
C CYS A 197 -23.04 -0.10 -4.07
N GLY A 198 -22.73 -0.94 -5.06
CA GLY A 198 -22.38 -0.53 -6.42
C GLY A 198 -20.95 -0.04 -6.59
N GLU A 199 -20.34 0.52 -5.54
CA GLU A 199 -18.93 0.90 -5.45
C GLU A 199 -18.46 0.87 -3.98
N CYS A 200 -17.15 0.82 -3.76
CA CYS A 200 -16.56 0.75 -2.43
C CYS A 200 -16.88 1.97 -1.58
N GLY A 201 -17.28 1.75 -0.33
CA GLY A 201 -17.59 2.81 0.64
C GLY A 201 -18.92 3.53 0.43
N THR A 202 -19.75 3.06 -0.50
CA THR A 202 -21.07 3.64 -0.74
C THR A 202 -22.13 3.02 0.16
N ASP A 203 -22.45 3.72 1.24
CA ASP A 203 -23.58 3.42 2.12
C ASP A 203 -24.91 3.83 1.49
N CYS A 204 -25.92 2.97 1.58
CA CYS A 204 -27.27 3.33 1.15
C CYS A 204 -27.95 4.30 2.14
N ALA A 205 -28.42 5.44 1.64
CA ALA A 205 -29.08 6.46 2.45
C ALA A 205 -30.48 6.04 2.95
N GLY A 206 -30.82 6.47 4.17
CA GLY A 206 -32.14 6.25 4.76
C GLY A 206 -32.39 4.79 5.13
N PHE A 207 -33.48 4.22 4.62
CA PHE A 207 -33.84 2.80 4.81
C PHE A 207 -33.65 1.98 3.53
N ALA A 208 -32.82 2.46 2.60
CA ALA A 208 -32.54 1.74 1.36
C ALA A 208 -31.58 0.57 1.62
N SER A 209 -31.83 -0.53 0.91
CA SER A 209 -31.00 -1.73 0.94
C SER A 209 -30.27 -1.90 -0.38
N CYS A 210 -29.05 -2.43 -0.34
CA CYS A 210 -28.32 -2.75 -1.55
C CYS A 210 -28.95 -3.96 -2.26
N VAL A 211 -29.38 -3.76 -3.50
CA VAL A 211 -29.93 -4.84 -4.33
C VAL A 211 -29.36 -4.72 -5.73
N SER A 212 -28.54 -5.70 -6.13
CA SER A 212 -27.90 -5.73 -7.45
C SER A 212 -27.04 -4.49 -7.73
N GLY A 213 -26.37 -3.97 -6.71
CA GLY A 213 -25.43 -2.84 -6.83
C GLY A 213 -26.10 -1.49 -6.94
N ALA A 214 -27.38 -1.42 -6.58
CA ALA A 214 -28.13 -0.18 -6.48
C ALA A 214 -28.81 -0.09 -5.12
N CYS A 215 -28.76 1.09 -4.50
CA CYS A 215 -29.56 1.38 -3.33
C CYS A 215 -31.04 1.44 -3.72
N THR A 216 -31.81 0.47 -3.23
CA THR A 216 -33.24 0.37 -3.54
C THR A 216 -34.08 0.42 -2.27
N CYS A 217 -35.28 1.00 -2.39
CA CYS A 217 -36.24 1.07 -1.31
C CYS A 217 -37.28 -0.04 -1.43
N GLY A 218 -37.09 -1.14 -0.71
CA GLY A 218 -37.96 -2.32 -0.83
C GLY A 218 -37.94 -2.90 -2.25
N GLY A 219 -36.78 -2.90 -2.92
CA GLY A 219 -36.58 -3.47 -4.25
C GLY A 219 -36.95 -2.56 -5.44
N ARG A 220 -37.20 -1.27 -5.22
CA ARG A 220 -37.40 -0.28 -6.30
C ARG A 220 -36.65 1.01 -6.04
N SER A 221 -36.27 1.73 -7.09
CA SER A 221 -35.76 3.11 -6.97
C SER A 221 -36.90 4.08 -6.68
N CYS A 222 -36.64 5.09 -5.86
CA CYS A 222 -37.59 6.17 -5.62
C CYS A 222 -37.55 7.19 -6.77
N GLU A 223 -38.69 7.85 -6.99
CA GLU A 223 -38.78 8.94 -7.97
C GLU A 223 -38.04 10.19 -7.47
N GLU A 224 -37.67 11.09 -8.37
CA GLU A 224 -36.97 12.34 -8.01
C GLU A 224 -37.80 13.16 -7.01
N GLY A 225 -37.18 13.56 -5.90
CA GLY A 225 -37.86 14.25 -4.80
C GLY A 225 -38.56 13.34 -3.78
N SER A 226 -38.26 12.04 -3.78
CA SER A 226 -38.70 11.10 -2.74
C SER A 226 -37.51 10.37 -2.14
N ASP A 227 -37.53 10.16 -0.82
CA ASP A 227 -36.51 9.41 -0.09
C ASP A 227 -37.04 8.05 0.38
N CYS A 228 -36.12 7.11 0.63
CA CYS A 228 -36.48 5.82 1.20
C CYS A 228 -36.67 5.90 2.71
N CYS A 229 -37.93 5.92 3.14
CA CYS A 229 -38.31 5.92 4.55
C CYS A 229 -38.75 4.53 5.02
N LEU A 230 -39.01 4.39 6.33
CA LEU A 230 -39.39 3.10 6.96
C LEU A 230 -40.57 2.39 6.27
N TRP A 231 -41.46 3.15 5.62
CA TRP A 231 -42.66 2.63 4.94
C TRP A 231 -42.53 2.59 3.41
N GLY A 232 -41.33 2.83 2.88
CA GLY A 232 -41.02 2.90 1.46
C GLY A 232 -40.73 4.32 0.96
N CYS A 233 -40.66 4.46 -0.37
CA CYS A 233 -40.47 5.76 -1.03
C CYS A 233 -41.55 6.74 -0.59
N THR A 234 -41.12 7.85 0.01
CA THR A 234 -41.97 8.89 0.57
C THR A 234 -41.61 10.22 -0.06
N ASP A 235 -42.60 10.96 -0.53
CA ASP A 235 -42.42 12.29 -1.12
C ASP A 235 -41.84 13.23 -0.08
N THR A 236 -40.62 13.72 -0.30
CA THR A 236 -39.97 14.66 0.61
C THR A 236 -40.13 16.10 0.16
N GLN A 237 -40.71 16.34 -1.02
CA GLN A 237 -40.87 17.67 -1.59
C GLN A 237 -42.16 18.36 -1.15
N SER A 238 -43.21 17.60 -0.85
CA SER A 238 -44.52 18.15 -0.45
C SER A 238 -45.19 17.52 0.76
N ASP A 239 -44.69 16.39 1.27
CA ASP A 239 -45.20 15.79 2.51
C ASP A 239 -44.74 16.58 3.73
N ALA A 240 -45.69 17.22 4.43
CA ALA A 240 -45.43 17.95 5.65
C ALA A 240 -44.92 17.07 6.81
N TRP A 241 -44.99 15.74 6.75
CA TRP A 241 -44.43 14.86 7.78
C TRP A 241 -43.02 14.35 7.46
N ASN A 242 -42.55 14.53 6.22
CA ASN A 242 -41.28 14.01 5.71
C ASN A 242 -40.54 15.04 4.85
N CYS A 243 -40.66 16.32 5.20
CA CYS A 243 -40.21 17.42 4.35
C CYS A 243 -38.68 17.53 4.32
N GLY A 244 -38.07 17.28 3.16
CA GLY A 244 -36.62 17.23 2.99
C GLY A 244 -35.94 16.01 3.65
N GLY A 245 -36.71 15.00 4.06
CA GLY A 245 -36.19 13.76 4.60
C GLY A 245 -37.19 13.02 5.49
N CYS A 246 -36.92 11.73 5.73
CA CYS A 246 -37.78 10.88 6.55
C CYS A 246 -37.95 11.43 7.97
N TRP A 247 -39.20 11.52 8.43
CA TRP A 247 -39.57 12.01 9.77
C TRP A 247 -39.23 13.48 10.04
N LYS A 248 -38.88 14.26 9.02
CA LYS A 248 -38.70 15.71 9.12
C LYS A 248 -40.05 16.43 8.99
N ALA A 249 -40.87 16.33 10.04
CA ALA A 249 -42.19 16.94 10.02
C ALA A 249 -42.11 18.46 10.17
N CYS A 250 -42.81 19.17 9.28
CA CYS A 250 -43.14 20.57 9.45
C CYS A 250 -44.16 20.69 10.58
N GLY A 251 -43.78 21.34 11.69
CA GLY A 251 -44.64 21.53 12.86
C GLY A 251 -46.00 22.17 12.54
N PHE A 252 -46.91 22.21 13.54
CA PHE A 252 -48.31 22.62 13.37
C PHE A 252 -48.44 23.98 12.65
N LEU A 253 -49.08 23.96 11.45
CA LEU A 253 -49.39 25.06 10.52
C LEU A 253 -48.40 25.33 9.36
N ARG A 254 -47.39 24.49 9.12
CA ARG A 254 -46.41 24.72 8.04
C ARG A 254 -46.60 23.77 6.85
N GLU A 255 -46.41 24.30 5.65
CA GLU A 255 -46.48 23.53 4.39
C GLU A 255 -45.07 23.08 3.98
N CYS A 256 -44.95 21.95 3.30
CA CYS A 256 -43.72 21.55 2.66
C CYS A 256 -43.74 22.01 1.20
N VAL A 257 -42.75 22.81 0.79
CA VAL A 257 -42.63 23.29 -0.59
C VAL A 257 -41.21 23.09 -1.07
N GLY A 258 -41.01 22.14 -1.98
CA GLY A 258 -39.69 21.86 -2.57
C GLY A 258 -38.69 21.33 -1.55
N GLY A 259 -39.16 20.53 -0.59
CA GLY A 259 -38.29 19.87 0.40
C GLY A 259 -37.93 20.72 1.59
N ARG A 260 -38.56 21.89 1.74
CA ARG A 260 -38.37 22.77 2.90
C ARG A 260 -39.70 23.16 3.51
N CYS A 261 -39.74 23.15 4.84
CA CYS A 261 -40.87 23.67 5.58
C CYS A 261 -40.97 25.20 5.40
N THR A 262 -42.16 25.67 5.06
CA THR A 262 -42.47 27.09 5.04
C THR A 262 -42.65 27.63 6.45
N CYS A 263 -42.43 28.92 6.65
CA CYS A 263 -42.58 29.56 7.95
C CYS A 263 -43.10 30.99 7.79
N ASP A 264 -43.88 31.45 8.77
CA ASP A 264 -44.20 32.86 8.94
C ASP A 264 -43.10 33.52 9.80
N GLN A 265 -42.85 34.81 9.54
CA GLN A 265 -41.65 35.57 9.93
C GLN A 265 -41.25 35.55 11.43
N ASP A 266 -42.10 35.03 12.33
CA ASP A 266 -41.87 35.01 13.78
C ASP A 266 -41.88 33.60 14.41
N ALA A 267 -41.98 32.53 13.62
CA ALA A 267 -42.09 31.17 14.14
C ALA A 267 -40.78 30.38 13.96
N ALA A 268 -40.11 30.05 15.07
CA ALA A 268 -38.89 29.23 15.13
C ALA A 268 -38.97 28.01 14.22
N CYS A 269 -38.01 27.78 13.34
CA CYS A 269 -38.00 26.59 12.50
C CYS A 269 -37.55 25.39 13.33
N GLY A 270 -38.39 24.36 13.40
CA GLY A 270 -38.04 23.09 14.01
C GLY A 270 -39.24 22.27 14.50
N ASP A 271 -39.14 20.95 14.33
CA ASP A 271 -39.64 19.99 15.31
C ASP A 271 -38.57 19.83 16.43
N TRP A 272 -38.89 19.03 17.45
CA TRP A 272 -38.39 19.01 18.85
C TRP A 272 -36.89 19.19 19.20
N ASN A 273 -35.91 19.34 18.29
CA ASN A 273 -34.48 19.52 18.64
C ASN A 273 -33.60 20.41 17.71
N ASP A 274 -34.11 21.05 16.65
CA ASP A 274 -33.26 21.79 15.68
C ASP A 274 -33.30 23.32 15.83
N ALA A 275 -32.16 23.97 15.54
CA ALA A 275 -31.91 25.41 15.70
C ALA A 275 -32.13 26.23 14.41
N GLY A 276 -33.17 25.92 13.62
CA GLY A 276 -33.43 26.60 12.35
C GLY A 276 -34.01 28.01 12.51
N SER A 277 -33.66 28.94 11.62
CA SER A 277 -34.26 30.28 11.51
C SER A 277 -35.15 30.42 10.28
N CYS A 278 -36.21 31.23 10.38
CA CYS A 278 -37.10 31.52 9.25
C CYS A 278 -36.50 32.64 8.37
N CYS A 279 -35.93 32.26 7.23
CA CYS A 279 -35.25 33.18 6.32
C CYS A 279 -36.03 33.32 5.02
N GLY A 280 -36.72 34.45 4.84
CA GLY A 280 -37.46 34.74 3.61
C GLY A 280 -38.68 33.83 3.37
N GLY A 281 -39.27 33.28 4.43
CA GLY A 281 -40.43 32.36 4.36
C GLY A 281 -40.08 30.88 4.24
N THR A 282 -38.78 30.56 4.21
CA THR A 282 -38.24 29.20 4.23
C THR A 282 -37.36 28.98 5.45
N CYS A 283 -37.39 27.78 6.01
CA CYS A 283 -36.47 27.42 7.08
C CYS A 283 -35.05 27.21 6.56
N ALA A 284 -34.08 27.81 7.25
CA ALA A 284 -32.65 27.66 7.01
C ALA A 284 -31.94 27.31 8.32
N GLU A 285 -31.00 26.38 8.26
CA GLU A 285 -30.11 26.06 9.37
C GLU A 285 -28.96 27.04 9.34
N THR A 286 -29.01 28.05 10.19
CA THR A 286 -28.02 29.13 10.18
C THR A 286 -26.61 28.65 10.50
N ASP A 287 -26.47 27.43 11.01
CA ASP A 287 -25.19 26.92 11.47
C ASP A 287 -24.37 26.28 10.34
N VAL A 288 -25.02 25.94 9.22
CA VAL A 288 -24.44 25.24 8.06
C VAL A 288 -24.91 25.78 6.69
N ASP A 289 -25.96 26.62 6.64
CA ASP A 289 -26.45 27.19 5.38
C ASP A 289 -25.57 28.35 4.93
N VAL A 290 -24.82 28.13 3.84
CA VAL A 290 -23.93 29.12 3.21
C VAL A 290 -24.64 30.42 2.79
N LEU A 291 -25.96 30.43 2.62
CA LEU A 291 -26.74 31.62 2.24
C LEU A 291 -27.39 32.32 3.45
N ASN A 292 -27.38 31.70 4.63
CA ASN A 292 -28.03 32.19 5.85
C ASN A 292 -27.14 31.95 7.08
N CYS A 293 -25.82 32.12 6.95
CA CYS A 293 -24.86 31.72 7.95
C CYS A 293 -24.86 32.64 9.19
N GLY A 294 -25.17 32.08 10.35
CA GLY A 294 -25.36 32.77 11.64
C GLY A 294 -26.65 33.58 11.74
N GLU A 295 -27.11 34.14 10.62
CA GLU A 295 -28.31 34.96 10.50
C GLU A 295 -28.90 34.87 9.09
N CYS A 296 -30.22 35.03 8.98
CA CYS A 296 -30.92 35.08 7.71
C CYS A 296 -30.38 36.15 6.75
N GLY A 297 -30.09 35.74 5.51
CA GLY A 297 -29.59 36.63 4.46
C GLY A 297 -28.10 36.98 4.56
N VAL A 298 -27.38 36.42 5.54
CA VAL A 298 -25.93 36.48 5.59
C VAL A 298 -25.37 35.35 4.75
N ALA A 299 -24.97 35.66 3.52
CA ALA A 299 -24.32 34.70 2.64
C ALA A 299 -22.80 34.76 2.80
N CYS A 300 -22.15 33.60 2.89
CA CYS A 300 -20.70 33.49 2.88
C CYS A 300 -20.12 33.85 1.52
N GLY A 301 -18.90 34.39 1.54
CA GLY A 301 -18.19 34.81 0.34
C GLY A 301 -17.68 33.62 -0.49
N PRO A 302 -17.17 33.88 -1.71
CA PRO A 302 -16.52 32.85 -2.51
C PRO A 302 -15.34 32.22 -1.76
N GLY A 303 -15.32 30.89 -1.68
CA GLY A 303 -14.27 30.15 -0.98
C GLY A 303 -14.43 30.10 0.54
N GLU A 304 -15.60 30.48 1.04
CA GLU A 304 -16.01 30.32 2.43
C GLU A 304 -17.16 29.30 2.54
N ASP A 305 -17.23 28.63 3.69
CA ASP A 305 -18.32 27.73 4.06
C ASP A 305 -18.91 28.15 5.42
N CYS A 306 -20.14 27.71 5.72
CA CYS A 306 -20.78 28.04 6.97
C CYS A 306 -20.49 26.98 8.04
N CYS A 307 -19.69 27.33 9.04
CA CYS A 307 -19.25 26.41 10.07
C CYS A 307 -19.66 26.90 11.46
N GLY A 308 -20.69 26.27 12.02
CA GLY A 308 -21.23 26.63 13.34
C GLY A 308 -21.79 28.07 13.37
N GLY A 309 -22.32 28.54 12.24
CA GLY A 309 -22.91 29.87 12.10
C GLY A 309 -21.92 31.00 11.84
N ALA A 310 -20.67 30.66 11.50
CA ALA A 310 -19.68 31.62 11.03
C ALA A 310 -19.20 31.24 9.63
N CYS A 311 -19.08 32.23 8.75
CA CYS A 311 -18.40 32.04 7.47
C CYS A 311 -16.91 31.87 7.73
N VAL A 312 -16.37 30.70 7.39
CA VAL A 312 -14.94 30.39 7.50
C VAL A 312 -14.37 30.15 6.12
N GLY A 313 -13.17 30.66 5.87
CA GLY A 313 -12.48 30.42 4.60
C GLY A 313 -12.05 28.96 4.51
N VAL A 314 -12.38 28.30 3.40
CA VAL A 314 -12.04 26.88 3.19
C VAL A 314 -10.93 26.65 2.17
N LEU A 315 -10.48 27.71 1.48
CA LEU A 315 -9.49 27.56 0.40
C LEU A 315 -8.03 27.58 0.89
N ALA A 316 -7.77 28.15 2.06
CA ALA A 316 -6.42 28.33 2.57
C ALA A 316 -6.30 28.14 4.09
N ASP A 317 -7.42 27.86 4.76
CA ASP A 317 -7.42 27.60 6.20
C ASP A 317 -7.04 26.13 6.44
N PRO A 318 -5.88 25.84 7.07
CA PRO A 318 -5.48 24.48 7.39
C PRO A 318 -6.43 23.76 8.36
N GLU A 319 -7.31 24.49 9.06
CA GLU A 319 -8.28 23.93 10.00
C GLU A 319 -9.62 23.58 9.35
N ASN A 320 -9.90 24.16 8.17
CA ASN A 320 -11.17 24.06 7.47
C ASN A 320 -10.94 23.82 5.96
N CYS A 321 -9.93 23.04 5.59
CA CYS A 321 -9.50 22.94 4.20
C CYS A 321 -10.49 22.14 3.34
N GLY A 322 -11.14 22.83 2.41
CA GLY A 322 -12.20 22.25 1.57
C GLY A 322 -13.51 21.96 2.32
N GLY A 323 -13.68 22.47 3.54
CA GLY A 323 -14.91 22.35 4.32
C GLY A 323 -14.70 22.46 5.83
N CYS A 324 -15.79 22.59 6.58
CA CYS A 324 -15.78 22.70 8.03
C CYS A 324 -15.00 21.58 8.72
N ALA A 325 -14.09 21.94 9.64
CA ALA A 325 -13.32 21.02 10.46
C ALA A 325 -12.48 19.98 9.68
N LYS A 326 -12.28 20.19 8.38
CA LYS A 326 -11.34 19.40 7.56
C LYS A 326 -9.93 19.90 7.78
N ARG A 327 -9.39 19.58 8.95
CA ARG A 327 -8.04 19.95 9.34
C ARG A 327 -7.01 19.17 8.51
N CYS A 328 -6.05 19.86 7.90
CA CYS A 328 -4.90 19.24 7.26
C CYS A 328 -3.98 18.58 8.29
N ALA A 329 -3.28 17.52 7.88
CA ALA A 329 -2.35 16.82 8.75
C ALA A 329 -1.16 17.73 9.13
N ALA A 330 -0.44 17.35 10.18
CA ALA A 330 0.71 18.12 10.65
C ALA A 330 1.76 18.26 9.52
N GLY A 331 2.18 19.49 9.26
CA GLY A 331 3.17 19.81 8.20
C GLY A 331 2.56 20.14 6.84
N GLU A 332 1.28 19.84 6.63
CA GLU A 332 0.58 20.18 5.39
C GLU A 332 0.08 21.62 5.37
N THR A 333 -0.15 22.12 4.16
CA THR A 333 -0.76 23.43 3.91
C THR A 333 -2.05 23.27 3.12
N CYS A 334 -3.05 24.08 3.45
CA CYS A 334 -4.26 24.17 2.62
C CYS A 334 -3.99 25.04 1.40
N ASP A 335 -4.07 24.45 0.21
CA ASP A 335 -3.97 25.16 -1.06
C ASP A 335 -5.20 24.87 -1.92
N SER A 336 -5.97 25.92 -2.21
CA SER A 336 -7.19 25.84 -3.02
C SER A 336 -8.22 24.83 -2.50
N GLY A 337 -8.31 24.65 -1.19
CA GLY A 337 -9.24 23.73 -0.52
C GLY A 337 -8.80 22.27 -0.52
N ILE A 338 -7.53 22.01 -0.83
CA ILE A 338 -6.91 20.69 -0.78
C ILE A 338 -5.71 20.77 0.16
N CYS A 339 -5.63 19.83 1.10
CA CYS A 339 -4.43 19.69 1.91
C CYS A 339 -3.29 19.18 1.02
N ARG A 340 -2.14 19.86 1.07
CA ARG A 340 -0.97 19.54 0.26
C ARG A 340 0.26 19.42 1.13
N CYS A 341 1.14 18.51 0.74
CA CYS A 341 2.51 18.47 1.23
C CYS A 341 3.45 19.01 0.15
N GLY A 342 3.96 20.24 0.34
CA GLY A 342 4.80 20.87 -0.68
C GLY A 342 4.03 21.07 -2.00
N ASN A 343 4.52 20.46 -3.09
CA ASN A 343 3.84 20.50 -4.39
C ASN A 343 2.92 19.29 -4.63
N ASP A 344 3.01 18.28 -3.78
CA ASP A 344 2.29 17.02 -3.93
C ASP A 344 0.89 17.09 -3.31
N ALA A 345 0.07 16.08 -3.58
CA ALA A 345 -1.20 15.88 -2.88
C ALA A 345 -0.96 15.62 -1.38
N ALA A 346 -2.03 15.60 -0.58
CA ALA A 346 -1.94 15.20 0.83
C ALA A 346 -1.22 13.84 0.97
N CYS A 347 -0.45 13.68 2.04
CA CYS A 347 0.24 12.42 2.28
C CYS A 347 -0.74 11.30 2.63
N ASP A 348 -0.39 10.07 2.27
CA ASP A 348 -1.24 8.91 2.51
C ASP A 348 -1.12 8.47 3.99
N ALA A 349 -2.12 8.85 4.78
CA ALA A 349 -2.19 8.50 6.19
C ALA A 349 -2.35 6.99 6.43
N ASP A 350 -2.99 6.26 5.50
CA ASP A 350 -3.19 4.81 5.61
C ASP A 350 -1.87 4.06 5.40
N ARG A 351 -0.96 4.63 4.60
CA ARG A 351 0.43 4.15 4.46
C ARG A 351 1.37 4.62 5.56
N GLY A 352 0.87 5.36 6.55
CA GLY A 352 1.68 5.89 7.66
C GLY A 352 2.63 7.03 7.24
N GLU A 353 2.31 7.76 6.18
CA GLU A 353 3.10 8.90 5.71
C GLU A 353 2.75 10.18 6.48
N ALA A 354 3.77 11.03 6.67
CA ALA A 354 3.61 12.36 7.20
C ALA A 354 4.33 13.38 6.31
N CYS A 355 3.82 14.62 6.29
CA CYS A 355 4.45 15.69 5.54
C CYS A 355 5.64 16.28 6.32
N CYS A 356 6.85 15.98 5.89
CA CYS A 356 8.08 16.45 6.53
C CYS A 356 8.88 17.31 5.55
N GLY A 357 9.02 18.59 5.88
CA GLY A 357 9.76 19.54 5.03
C GLY A 357 9.18 19.73 3.62
N GLY A 358 7.91 19.38 3.41
CA GLY A 358 7.25 19.45 2.10
C GLY A 358 7.39 18.19 1.23
N ALA A 359 7.83 17.07 1.80
CA ALA A 359 7.80 15.76 1.16
C ALA A 359 7.04 14.75 2.06
N CYS A 360 6.32 13.83 1.44
CA CYS A 360 5.71 12.72 2.15
C CYS A 360 6.78 11.69 2.50
N VAL A 361 6.93 11.42 3.79
CA VAL A 361 7.88 10.43 4.30
C VAL A 361 7.13 9.42 5.16
N ARG A 362 7.48 8.15 5.00
CA ARG A 362 6.86 7.06 5.75
C ARG A 362 7.38 7.04 7.18
N THR A 363 6.57 7.47 8.14
CA THR A 363 7.00 7.56 9.55
C THR A 363 6.99 6.22 10.28
N SER A 364 6.33 5.22 9.70
CA SER A 364 6.25 3.87 10.25
C SER A 364 7.52 3.04 10.07
N GLY A 365 8.33 3.32 9.04
CA GLY A 365 9.53 2.54 8.71
C GLY A 365 10.77 3.35 8.35
N SER A 366 10.65 4.67 8.16
CA SER A 366 11.83 5.51 7.92
C SER A 366 12.68 5.63 9.18
N ARG A 367 13.95 5.23 9.07
CA ARG A 367 14.93 5.41 10.15
C ARG A 367 15.15 6.88 10.50
N ASP A 368 15.03 7.80 9.54
CA ASP A 368 15.28 9.23 9.73
C ASP A 368 14.03 10.00 10.20
N HIS A 369 12.85 9.38 10.09
CA HIS A 369 11.55 9.98 10.41
C HIS A 369 10.68 9.06 11.26
N CYS A 370 11.28 8.35 12.21
CA CYS A 370 10.58 7.29 12.92
C CYS A 370 9.57 7.85 13.94
N GLY A 371 8.29 7.63 13.67
CA GLY A 371 7.18 8.14 14.48
C GLY A 371 6.91 9.65 14.29
N GLY A 372 7.67 10.33 13.45
CA GLY A 372 7.48 11.75 13.16
C GLY A 372 8.62 12.37 12.35
N CYS A 373 8.41 13.61 11.92
CA CYS A 373 9.39 14.34 11.13
C CYS A 373 10.70 14.58 11.87
N ASP A 374 11.81 14.47 11.14
CA ASP A 374 13.18 14.66 11.62
C ASP A 374 13.47 13.96 12.97
N ALA A 375 12.96 12.74 13.12
CA ALA A 375 13.11 11.90 14.31
C ALA A 375 13.98 10.66 13.98
N PRO A 376 15.30 10.84 13.79
CA PRO A 376 16.17 9.74 13.43
C PRO A 376 16.37 8.79 14.61
N CYS A 377 16.36 7.49 14.33
CA CYS A 377 16.71 6.47 15.31
C CYS A 377 18.18 6.52 15.69
N GLY A 378 18.48 6.03 16.90
CA GLY A 378 19.83 5.94 17.40
C GLY A 378 20.73 5.01 16.55
N PRO A 379 22.04 5.01 16.81
CA PRO A 379 22.95 4.04 16.21
C PRO A 379 22.50 2.61 16.55
N GLY A 380 22.38 1.74 15.53
CA GLY A 380 21.94 0.35 15.70
C GLY A 380 20.43 0.14 15.86
N GLU A 381 19.64 1.21 15.82
CA GLU A 381 18.18 1.13 15.86
C GLU A 381 17.59 1.21 14.45
N VAL A 382 16.49 0.49 14.26
CA VAL A 382 15.63 0.54 13.09
C VAL A 382 14.26 1.08 13.48
N CYS A 383 13.50 1.59 12.51
CA CYS A 383 12.14 2.05 12.76
C CYS A 383 11.14 0.89 12.61
N CYS A 384 10.47 0.55 13.71
CA CYS A 384 9.44 -0.49 13.74
C CYS A 384 8.10 0.13 14.10
N SER A 385 7.22 0.24 13.11
CA SER A 385 5.87 0.81 13.24
C SER A 385 5.88 2.17 13.95
N GLY A 386 6.80 3.04 13.55
CA GLY A 386 6.95 4.40 14.07
C GLY A 386 7.63 4.48 15.44
N THR A 387 8.25 3.40 15.90
CA THR A 387 9.07 3.40 17.12
C THR A 387 10.46 2.89 16.82
N CYS A 388 11.49 3.62 17.24
CA CYS A 388 12.87 3.15 17.15
C CYS A 388 13.05 1.94 18.07
N ARG A 389 13.47 0.82 17.49
CA ARG A 389 13.75 -0.42 18.22
C ARG A 389 15.14 -0.93 17.86
N ARG A 390 15.76 -1.59 18.84
CA ARG A 390 16.97 -2.37 18.62
C ARG A 390 16.55 -3.81 18.31
N LEU A 391 17.03 -4.33 17.19
CA LEU A 391 16.83 -5.72 16.77
C LEU A 391 17.95 -6.64 17.26
N GLU A 392 18.90 -6.08 18.00
CA GLU A 392 20.09 -6.74 18.52
C GLU A 392 19.89 -7.23 19.96
N ASP A 393 20.96 -7.86 20.48
CA ASP A 393 20.98 -8.64 21.70
C ASP A 393 20.27 -7.97 22.89
N PHE A 394 19.54 -8.78 23.66
CA PHE A 394 18.79 -8.42 24.87
C PHE A 394 17.53 -7.56 24.68
N SER A 395 17.12 -7.28 23.44
CA SER A 395 15.78 -6.73 23.18
C SER A 395 14.71 -7.81 23.42
N THR A 396 13.65 -7.48 24.16
CA THR A 396 12.45 -8.31 24.32
C THR A 396 11.24 -7.72 23.59
N ALA A 397 11.44 -6.66 22.80
CA ALA A 397 10.36 -5.93 22.12
C ALA A 397 10.42 -6.07 20.58
N ALA A 398 11.55 -6.54 20.05
CA ALA A 398 11.80 -6.87 18.64
C ALA A 398 13.14 -7.63 18.57
N CYS A 399 13.23 -8.71 17.81
CA CYS A 399 14.44 -9.50 17.68
C CYS A 399 14.62 -10.00 16.24
N GLY A 400 15.72 -9.61 15.58
CA GLY A 400 15.97 -9.95 14.17
C GLY A 400 15.11 -9.15 13.19
N ASP A 401 13.83 -8.97 13.50
CA ASP A 401 12.85 -8.16 12.78
C ASP A 401 11.91 -7.41 13.75
N CYS A 402 11.05 -6.56 13.18
CA CYS A 402 10.18 -5.66 13.93
C CYS A 402 8.99 -6.31 14.66
N GLU A 403 8.60 -7.51 14.24
CA GLU A 403 7.40 -8.21 14.71
C GLU A 403 7.74 -9.36 15.65
N THR A 404 8.95 -9.91 15.56
CA THR A 404 9.43 -10.99 16.41
C THR A 404 9.64 -10.51 17.84
N ILE A 405 8.74 -10.93 18.72
CA ILE A 405 8.79 -10.69 20.17
C ILE A 405 9.15 -12.01 20.83
N CYS A 406 10.27 -12.06 21.56
CA CYS A 406 10.70 -13.28 22.23
C CYS A 406 9.78 -13.68 23.38
N ASP A 407 9.63 -14.99 23.57
CA ASP A 407 8.78 -15.55 24.60
C ASP A 407 9.28 -15.25 26.02
N PRO A 408 8.42 -15.35 27.04
CA PRO A 408 8.82 -15.13 28.43
C PRO A 408 10.02 -16.01 28.84
N GLY A 409 11.12 -15.36 29.19
CA GLY A 409 12.36 -16.03 29.62
C GLY A 409 13.43 -16.15 28.54
N GLU A 410 13.09 -15.86 27.28
CA GLU A 410 14.05 -15.75 26.19
C GLU A 410 14.62 -14.35 26.07
N ALA A 411 15.78 -14.25 25.41
CA ALA A 411 16.40 -13.00 25.04
C ALA A 411 16.76 -13.04 23.56
N CYS A 412 16.72 -11.87 22.91
CA CYS A 412 17.28 -11.75 21.57
C CYS A 412 18.79 -12.00 21.62
N TYR A 413 19.29 -12.84 20.72
CA TYR A 413 20.71 -13.14 20.56
C TYR A 413 21.01 -13.36 19.08
N GLN A 414 21.81 -12.46 18.51
CA GLN A 414 22.17 -12.40 17.08
C GLN A 414 20.96 -12.37 16.13
N GLY A 415 19.86 -11.76 16.58
CA GLY A 415 18.63 -11.65 15.80
C GLY A 415 17.66 -12.83 15.98
N ASP A 416 18.00 -13.82 16.79
CA ASP A 416 17.09 -14.93 17.11
C ASP A 416 16.65 -14.88 18.57
N CYS A 417 15.41 -15.31 18.84
CA CYS A 417 14.97 -15.54 20.21
C CYS A 417 15.59 -16.83 20.75
N ARG A 418 16.34 -16.72 21.85
CA ARG A 418 17.09 -17.82 22.43
C ARG A 418 16.84 -17.92 23.93
N CYS A 419 16.73 -19.15 24.41
CA CYS A 419 16.61 -19.43 25.83
C CYS A 419 17.98 -19.34 26.54
N GLY A 420 18.15 -18.34 27.40
CA GLY A 420 19.44 -18.04 28.05
C GLY A 420 20.47 -17.41 27.11
N GLU A 421 21.75 -17.39 27.50
CA GLU A 421 22.82 -16.85 26.64
C GLU A 421 23.14 -17.79 25.47
N GLY A 422 22.42 -17.64 24.35
CA GLY A 422 22.65 -18.37 23.10
C GLY A 422 22.22 -19.84 23.12
N GLY A 423 21.24 -20.20 23.96
CA GLY A 423 20.65 -21.55 24.00
C GLY A 423 19.72 -21.85 22.82
N PRO A 424 18.97 -22.97 22.82
CA PRO A 424 18.01 -23.26 21.76
C PRO A 424 16.83 -22.26 21.78
N ASP A 425 16.20 -22.10 20.62
CA ASP A 425 14.87 -21.52 20.52
C ASP A 425 13.87 -22.56 21.05
N CYS A 426 12.97 -22.14 21.96
CA CYS A 426 11.98 -23.04 22.52
C CYS A 426 10.79 -23.31 21.59
N ASP A 427 10.70 -22.65 20.44
CA ASP A 427 9.59 -22.78 19.49
C ASP A 427 9.71 -24.05 18.61
N GLY A 428 9.51 -25.20 19.26
CA GLY A 428 9.51 -26.53 18.62
C GLY A 428 8.16 -27.26 18.67
N THR A 429 7.28 -26.88 19.60
CA THR A 429 5.90 -27.38 19.75
C THR A 429 5.13 -26.42 20.66
N LEU A 430 3.90 -26.10 20.27
CA LEU A 430 2.92 -25.27 20.99
C LEU A 430 2.99 -25.58 22.51
N ALA A 431 3.41 -24.60 23.31
CA ALA A 431 3.52 -24.59 24.79
C ALA A 431 4.88 -24.90 25.46
N SER A 432 5.99 -24.77 24.75
CA SER A 432 7.33 -24.79 25.39
C SER A 432 7.73 -23.38 25.85
N ALA A 433 8.39 -23.21 27.01
CA ALA A 433 8.89 -21.91 27.48
C ALA A 433 10.30 -22.02 28.08
N CYS A 434 11.06 -20.92 28.06
CA CYS A 434 12.39 -20.87 28.64
C CYS A 434 12.33 -20.72 30.16
N CYS A 435 12.61 -21.81 30.89
CA CYS A 435 12.60 -21.83 32.35
C CYS A 435 14.01 -22.03 32.88
N SER A 436 14.55 -21.00 33.54
CA SER A 436 15.90 -21.04 34.13
C SER A 436 17.01 -21.39 33.12
N GLY A 437 16.87 -20.98 31.85
CA GLY A 437 17.84 -21.24 30.79
C GLY A 437 17.71 -22.60 30.10
N GLU A 438 16.62 -23.34 30.36
CA GLU A 438 16.28 -24.57 29.65
C GLU A 438 14.85 -24.50 29.13
N CYS A 439 14.60 -24.97 27.90
CA CYS A 439 13.24 -25.10 27.38
C CYS A 439 12.49 -26.19 28.15
N ARG A 440 11.30 -25.84 28.66
CA ARG A 440 10.39 -26.73 29.36
C ARG A 440 9.04 -26.77 28.66
N ASP A 441 8.50 -27.96 28.49
CA ASP A 441 7.15 -28.17 28.00
C ASP A 441 6.15 -27.85 29.11
N LEU A 442 5.41 -26.74 28.97
CA LEU A 442 4.43 -26.31 29.96
C LEU A 442 3.13 -27.13 29.91
N GLU A 443 2.90 -27.92 28.86
CA GLU A 443 1.70 -28.76 28.72
C GLU A 443 1.82 -30.12 29.40
N SER A 444 3.04 -30.65 29.54
CA SER A 444 3.27 -31.99 30.05
C SER A 444 4.34 -32.13 31.14
N ASP A 445 5.24 -31.16 31.33
CA ASP A 445 6.23 -31.22 32.41
C ASP A 445 5.57 -30.98 33.78
N GLU A 446 5.50 -32.02 34.59
CA GLU A 446 4.98 -31.97 35.96
C GLU A 446 5.74 -31.00 36.88
N SER A 447 6.93 -30.55 36.48
CA SER A 447 7.76 -29.59 37.23
C SER A 447 7.49 -28.14 36.84
N SER A 448 6.91 -27.90 35.65
CA SER A 448 6.68 -26.57 35.06
C SER A 448 5.29 -26.50 34.38
N CYS A 449 4.25 -26.99 35.04
CA CYS A 449 2.94 -27.14 34.41
C CYS A 449 2.19 -25.80 34.27
N GLY A 450 2.03 -25.33 33.04
CA GLY A 450 1.41 -24.06 32.65
C GLY A 450 2.20 -22.79 32.98
N ALA A 451 3.29 -22.91 33.73
CA ALA A 451 4.25 -21.84 34.00
C ALA A 451 5.58 -22.43 34.52
N CYS A 452 6.68 -21.71 34.31
CA CYS A 452 7.99 -22.11 34.83
C CYS A 452 7.96 -22.34 36.35
N ASP A 453 8.62 -23.42 36.79
CA ASP A 453 8.75 -23.82 38.19
C ASP A 453 7.41 -24.10 38.92
N ARG A 454 6.30 -24.22 38.18
CA ARG A 454 4.99 -24.64 38.70
C ARG A 454 4.91 -26.17 38.76
N SER A 455 5.41 -26.75 39.84
CA SER A 455 5.33 -28.20 40.03
C SER A 455 3.94 -28.66 40.48
N CYS A 456 3.43 -29.73 39.87
CA CYS A 456 2.19 -30.37 40.28
C CYS A 456 2.31 -31.03 41.66
N ARG A 457 1.18 -31.12 42.39
CA ARG A 457 1.19 -31.75 43.70
C ARG A 457 1.31 -33.27 43.56
N TRP A 458 1.72 -33.93 44.64
CA TRP A 458 1.94 -35.37 44.61
C TRP A 458 0.67 -36.14 44.22
N GLY A 459 0.73 -36.83 43.08
CA GLY A 459 -0.37 -37.62 42.52
C GLY A 459 -1.21 -36.90 41.44
N GLU A 460 -0.91 -35.64 41.16
CA GLU A 460 -1.41 -34.91 39.99
C GLU A 460 -0.45 -35.08 38.81
N THR A 461 -0.96 -34.96 37.59
CA THR A 461 -0.20 -34.98 36.34
C THR A 461 -0.52 -33.72 35.55
N CYS A 462 0.47 -33.18 34.82
CA CYS A 462 0.24 -32.03 33.95
C CYS A 462 -0.51 -32.47 32.70
N CYS A 463 -1.70 -31.90 32.48
CA CYS A 463 -2.53 -32.14 31.32
C CYS A 463 -2.94 -30.80 30.72
N ALA A 464 -2.44 -30.48 29.52
CA ALA A 464 -2.76 -29.24 28.80
C ALA A 464 -2.56 -27.97 29.67
N ALA A 465 -1.39 -27.86 30.30
CA ALA A 465 -0.98 -26.75 31.17
C ALA A 465 -1.65 -26.67 32.56
N ASP A 466 -2.46 -27.67 32.92
CA ASP A 466 -3.08 -27.76 34.24
C ASP A 466 -2.70 -29.03 35.00
N CYS A 467 -2.34 -28.85 36.28
CA CYS A 467 -2.14 -29.96 37.19
C CYS A 467 -3.48 -30.57 37.57
N THR A 468 -3.76 -31.77 37.08
CA THR A 468 -5.02 -32.48 37.32
C THR A 468 -4.83 -33.85 37.95
N SER A 469 -5.84 -34.33 38.67
CA SER A 469 -5.84 -35.66 39.27
C SER A 469 -6.40 -36.69 38.28
N LEU A 470 -5.54 -37.54 37.71
CA LEU A 470 -5.99 -38.65 36.87
C LEU A 470 -6.82 -39.69 37.65
N ALA A 471 -6.85 -39.62 38.98
CA ALA A 471 -7.57 -40.56 39.82
C ALA A 471 -9.08 -40.25 39.86
N ASP A 472 -9.46 -38.98 39.83
CA ASP A 472 -10.81 -38.53 40.17
C ASP A 472 -11.36 -37.43 39.23
N ASP A 473 -10.56 -36.90 38.30
CA ASP A 473 -10.99 -35.94 37.30
C ASP A 473 -11.78 -36.62 36.17
N GLU A 474 -12.99 -36.13 35.90
CA GLU A 474 -13.90 -36.73 34.92
C GLU A 474 -13.50 -36.45 33.47
N GLU A 475 -12.64 -35.46 33.21
CA GLU A 475 -12.15 -35.07 31.89
C GLU A 475 -10.78 -35.67 31.57
N ASN A 476 -10.06 -36.15 32.60
CA ASN A 476 -8.71 -36.70 32.52
C ASN A 476 -8.59 -38.07 33.22
N CYS A 477 -9.65 -38.87 33.17
CA CYS A 477 -9.76 -40.08 33.98
C CYS A 477 -8.79 -41.19 33.51
N GLY A 478 -7.73 -41.43 34.28
CA GLY A 478 -6.70 -42.45 34.02
C GLY A 478 -5.60 -42.04 33.01
N ARG A 479 -5.84 -41.01 32.19
CA ARG A 479 -4.86 -40.32 31.35
C ARG A 479 -5.41 -38.95 30.92
N CYS A 480 -4.53 -38.02 30.55
CA CYS A 480 -4.92 -36.70 30.04
C CYS A 480 -5.90 -36.79 28.86
N GLY A 481 -6.93 -35.93 28.87
CA GLY A 481 -7.98 -35.86 27.85
C GLY A 481 -8.91 -37.06 27.77
N GLN A 482 -8.85 -38.01 28.71
CA GLN A 482 -9.79 -39.12 28.78
C GLN A 482 -11.04 -38.73 29.57
N GLN A 483 -12.05 -38.23 28.87
CA GLN A 483 -13.34 -37.90 29.47
C GLN A 483 -14.22 -39.14 29.67
N CYS A 484 -14.86 -39.24 30.84
CA CYS A 484 -15.85 -40.27 31.10
C CYS A 484 -17.14 -40.04 30.31
N GLN A 485 -17.79 -41.13 29.88
CA GLN A 485 -19.08 -41.03 29.19
C GLN A 485 -20.15 -40.45 30.13
N SER A 486 -21.16 -39.79 29.55
CA SER A 486 -22.23 -39.13 30.30
C SER A 486 -22.90 -40.07 31.32
N GLY A 487 -22.83 -39.71 32.60
CA GLY A 487 -23.40 -40.49 33.71
C GLY A 487 -22.39 -41.35 34.47
N HIS A 488 -21.12 -41.40 34.04
CA HIS A 488 -20.05 -42.09 34.76
C HIS A 488 -19.17 -41.10 35.52
N THR A 489 -18.66 -41.53 36.68
CA THR A 489 -17.71 -40.76 37.50
C THR A 489 -16.31 -41.37 37.42
N CYS A 490 -15.27 -40.55 37.53
CA CYS A 490 -13.90 -41.05 37.63
C CYS A 490 -13.61 -41.51 39.06
N SER A 491 -13.10 -42.73 39.23
CA SER A 491 -12.66 -43.22 40.54
C SER A 491 -11.45 -44.14 40.42
N SER A 492 -10.35 -43.74 41.04
CA SER A 492 -9.05 -44.42 40.96
C SER A 492 -8.57 -44.63 39.51
N GLY A 493 -8.78 -43.62 38.66
CA GLY A 493 -8.35 -43.59 37.25
C GLY A 493 -9.13 -44.51 36.34
N ARG A 494 -10.39 -44.80 36.67
CA ARG A 494 -11.32 -45.54 35.82
C ARG A 494 -12.71 -44.92 35.89
N CYS A 495 -13.34 -44.74 34.73
CA CYS A 495 -14.74 -44.38 34.63
C CYS A 495 -15.61 -45.52 35.18
N ARG A 496 -16.54 -45.20 36.08
CA ARG A 496 -17.48 -46.13 36.69
C ARG A 496 -18.90 -45.57 36.63
N ASP A 497 -19.86 -46.48 36.49
CA ASP A 497 -21.30 -46.19 36.59
C ASP A 497 -21.71 -45.55 37.93
#